data_AF-A0A2H5QTM3-F1
#
_entry.id   AF-A0A2H5QTM3-F1
#
_cell.length_a   1.000
_cell.length_b   1.000
_cell.length_c   1.000
_cell.angle_alpha   90.00
_cell.angle_beta   90.00
_cell.angle_gamma   90.00
#
_symmetry.space_group_name_H-M   'P 1'
#
loop_
_entity.id
_entity.type
_entity.pdbx_description
1 polymer ?
#
loop_
_entity_poly.entity_id
_entity_poly.type
_entity_poly.pdbx_seq_one_letter_code
_entity_poly.pdbx_strand_id
1 'polypeptide(L)'
;MGNVCHLFLTREKAYFLHNLLSGEGIQCVAQFHKETLFDDYCISSQNEDCIAFAVDISLLQCAVRSSVSICSEIGAAGSAANRLQIKLVKTLPPNCTQAMPFLTFETKGYKSAVIQDVPISKPLSRAQGLELQTALDMAQDIPPTLVQVPDLNQLQNFVDRMKRVVSGEKTVAPPEDQNLSAQTRSERAISRGDAQSVQVSVKHFSKSLQCHLAKPDCAFFGIAPQGACLTVIFQFFIPGTR
;
A
#
# COMPACT_ATOMS: atom_id res chain seq x y z
N MET A 1 6.52 0.51 7.15
CA MET A 1 5.16 0.20 7.62
C MET A 1 5.26 -0.99 8.58
N GLY A 2 4.17 -1.52 9.13
CA GLY A 2 4.24 -2.77 9.90
C GLY A 2 4.60 -3.97 9.01
N ASN A 3 4.83 -5.14 9.61
CA ASN A 3 5.35 -6.31 8.88
C ASN A 3 4.26 -7.18 8.26
N VAL A 4 2.98 -6.91 8.53
CA VAL A 4 1.86 -7.71 8.05
C VAL A 4 0.94 -6.84 7.20
N CYS A 5 0.48 -7.37 6.07
CA CYS A 5 -0.62 -6.82 5.28
C CYS A 5 -1.69 -7.89 5.03
N HIS A 6 -2.91 -7.44 4.75
CA HIS A 6 -3.96 -8.30 4.23
C HIS A 6 -3.95 -8.22 2.71
N LEU A 7 -3.86 -9.37 2.04
CA LEU A 7 -4.22 -9.47 0.63
C LEU A 7 -5.71 -9.73 0.57
N PHE A 8 -6.41 -8.92 -0.21
CA PHE A 8 -7.82 -9.11 -0.48
C PHE A 8 -8.03 -9.22 -1.98
N LEU A 9 -8.44 -10.40 -2.43
CA LEU A 9 -8.56 -10.78 -3.82
C LEU A 9 -10.04 -10.94 -4.15
N THR A 10 -10.48 -10.24 -5.20
CA THR A 10 -11.85 -10.33 -5.73
C THR A 10 -11.79 -10.73 -7.20
N ARG A 11 -12.95 -10.88 -7.86
CA ARG A 11 -12.99 -11.17 -9.31
C ARG A 11 -12.36 -10.08 -10.18
N GLU A 12 -12.31 -8.84 -9.70
CA GLU A 12 -11.89 -7.69 -10.52
C GLU A 12 -10.61 -7.02 -10.04
N LYS A 13 -10.31 -7.13 -8.74
CA LYS A 13 -9.26 -6.35 -8.10
C LYS A 13 -8.46 -7.18 -7.11
N ALA A 14 -7.19 -6.82 -6.98
CA ALA A 14 -6.34 -7.26 -5.90
C ALA A 14 -5.97 -6.05 -5.04
N TYR A 15 -6.13 -6.20 -3.73
CA TYR A 15 -5.82 -5.17 -2.75
C TYR A 15 -4.73 -5.64 -1.80
N PHE A 16 -3.80 -4.74 -1.47
CA PHE A 16 -2.88 -4.88 -0.35
C PHE A 16 -3.25 -3.84 0.70
N LEU A 17 -3.68 -4.34 1.86
CA LEU A 17 -4.29 -3.53 2.91
C LEU A 17 -3.42 -3.58 4.16
N HIS A 18 -2.98 -2.43 4.64
CA HIS A 18 -2.23 -2.30 5.89
C HIS A 18 -3.03 -1.51 6.91
N ASN A 19 -3.14 -2.04 8.14
CA ASN A 19 -3.77 -1.40 9.30
C ASN A 19 -5.23 -0.95 9.15
N LEU A 20 -5.94 -1.46 8.13
CA LEU A 20 -7.31 -1.05 7.85
C LEU A 20 -8.29 -1.43 8.98
N LEU A 21 -8.10 -2.60 9.59
CA LEU A 21 -8.95 -3.11 10.69
C LEU A 21 -8.53 -2.65 12.08
N SER A 22 -7.31 -2.13 12.25
CA SER A 22 -6.78 -1.80 13.58
C SER A 22 -7.12 -0.38 14.04
N GLY A 23 -7.57 0.50 13.14
CA GLY A 23 -7.88 1.91 13.43
C GLY A 23 -6.68 2.81 13.80
N GLU A 24 -5.54 2.22 14.13
CA GLU A 24 -4.36 2.96 14.59
C GLU A 24 -3.36 3.25 13.46
N GLY A 25 -2.47 4.23 13.66
CA GLY A 25 -1.28 4.43 12.81
C GLY A 25 -1.55 4.80 11.35
N ILE A 26 -0.71 4.29 10.43
CA ILE A 26 -0.85 4.54 8.98
C ILE A 26 -1.69 3.43 8.38
N GLN A 27 -2.81 3.80 7.78
CA GLN A 27 -3.58 2.91 6.92
C GLN A 27 -3.09 3.01 5.48
N CYS A 28 -2.98 1.90 4.78
CA CYS A 28 -2.59 1.89 3.37
C CYS A 28 -3.48 0.95 2.57
N VAL A 29 -3.96 1.44 1.43
CA VAL A 29 -4.70 0.69 0.45
C VAL A 29 -3.94 0.79 -0.86
N ALA A 30 -3.34 -0.30 -1.31
CA ALA A 30 -2.85 -0.41 -2.69
C ALA A 30 -3.84 -1.26 -3.48
N GLN A 31 -4.40 -0.70 -4.55
CA GLN A 31 -5.42 -1.32 -5.37
C GLN A 31 -4.89 -1.52 -6.79
N PHE A 32 -5.14 -2.70 -7.34
CA PHE A 32 -4.82 -3.03 -8.72
C PHE A 32 -6.03 -3.70 -9.37
N HIS A 33 -6.32 -3.36 -10.62
CA HIS A 33 -7.21 -4.18 -11.45
C HIS A 33 -6.52 -5.50 -11.78
N LYS A 34 -7.28 -6.60 -11.85
CA LYS A 34 -6.70 -7.93 -12.14
C LYS A 34 -5.90 -7.93 -13.43
N GLU A 35 -6.39 -7.24 -14.46
CA GLU A 35 -5.83 -7.20 -15.81
C GLU A 35 -4.51 -6.42 -15.85
N THR A 36 -4.28 -5.59 -14.84
CA THR A 36 -3.03 -4.84 -14.68
C THR A 36 -1.92 -5.72 -14.09
N LEU A 37 -2.27 -6.72 -13.27
CA LEU A 37 -1.30 -7.59 -12.59
C LEU A 37 -1.15 -8.97 -13.23
N PHE A 38 -2.20 -9.48 -13.85
CA PHE A 38 -2.32 -10.87 -14.25
C PHE A 38 -2.78 -10.97 -15.69
N ASP A 39 -2.01 -11.68 -16.49
CA ASP A 39 -2.44 -12.14 -17.82
C ASP A 39 -3.51 -13.25 -17.72
N ASP A 40 -3.47 -14.04 -16.64
CA ASP A 40 -4.43 -15.10 -16.33
C ASP A 40 -4.74 -15.06 -14.83
N TYR A 41 -6.02 -14.99 -14.49
CA TYR A 41 -6.50 -14.83 -13.12
C TYR A 41 -7.75 -15.68 -12.91
N CYS A 42 -7.65 -16.65 -11.99
CA CYS A 42 -8.75 -17.53 -11.62
C CYS A 42 -8.89 -17.54 -10.09
N ILE A 43 -10.09 -17.20 -9.62
CA ILE A 43 -10.45 -17.21 -8.21
C ILE A 43 -11.80 -17.90 -8.04
N SER A 44 -11.90 -18.76 -7.02
CA SER A 44 -13.12 -19.47 -6.66
C SER A 44 -13.21 -19.55 -5.14
N SER A 45 -14.32 -19.09 -4.56
CA SER A 45 -14.55 -19.08 -3.12
C SER A 45 -16.04 -19.17 -2.80
N GLN A 46 -16.37 -19.87 -1.71
CA GLN A 46 -17.73 -19.89 -1.16
C GLN A 46 -18.15 -18.52 -0.58
N ASN A 47 -17.23 -17.57 -0.52
CA ASN A 47 -17.48 -16.19 -0.10
C ASN A 47 -17.53 -15.26 -1.32
N GLU A 48 -18.43 -15.53 -2.26
CA GLU A 48 -18.65 -14.71 -3.46
C GLU A 48 -17.38 -14.50 -4.30
N ASP A 49 -16.54 -15.53 -4.43
CA ASP A 49 -15.24 -15.46 -5.10
C ASP A 49 -14.31 -14.37 -4.56
N CYS A 50 -14.49 -14.02 -3.29
CA CYS A 50 -13.61 -13.16 -2.54
C CYS A 50 -12.78 -13.99 -1.55
N ILE A 51 -11.48 -13.71 -1.49
CA ILE A 51 -10.53 -14.36 -0.57
C ILE A 51 -9.68 -13.27 0.06
N ALA A 52 -9.65 -13.23 1.39
CA ALA A 52 -8.76 -12.34 2.14
C ALA A 52 -7.90 -13.15 3.12
N PHE A 53 -6.64 -12.78 3.30
CA PHE A 53 -5.74 -13.38 4.29
C PHE A 53 -4.60 -12.43 4.64
N ALA A 54 -4.01 -12.62 5.83
CA ALA A 54 -2.82 -11.89 6.26
C ALA A 54 -1.54 -12.60 5.78
N VAL A 55 -0.52 -11.82 5.42
CA VAL A 55 0.80 -12.30 5.03
C VAL A 55 1.89 -11.39 5.61
N ASP A 56 3.05 -11.97 5.92
CA ASP A 56 4.24 -11.20 6.27
C ASP A 56 4.84 -10.55 5.01
N ILE A 57 4.97 -9.23 5.02
CA ILE A 57 5.45 -8.42 3.91
C ILE A 57 6.90 -8.77 3.55
N SER A 58 7.74 -9.10 4.54
CA SER A 58 9.15 -9.43 4.31
C SER A 58 9.27 -10.76 3.56
N LEU A 59 8.46 -11.75 3.94
CA LEU A 59 8.41 -13.05 3.26
C LEU A 59 7.85 -12.91 1.85
N LEU A 60 6.76 -12.15 1.69
CA LEU A 60 6.17 -11.86 0.39
C LEU A 60 7.18 -11.16 -0.54
N GLN A 61 7.83 -10.10 -0.05
CA GLN A 61 8.83 -9.36 -0.81
C GLN A 61 10.02 -10.24 -1.19
N CYS A 62 10.48 -11.10 -0.28
CA CYS A 62 11.53 -12.07 -0.57
C CYS A 62 11.13 -13.00 -1.72
N ALA A 63 9.93 -13.60 -1.66
CA ALA A 63 9.43 -14.50 -2.70
C ALA A 63 9.30 -13.83 -4.08
N VAL A 64 8.78 -12.60 -4.11
CA VAL A 64 8.68 -11.82 -5.35
C VAL A 64 10.08 -11.51 -5.90
N ARG A 65 11.03 -11.07 -5.05
CA ARG A 65 12.39 -10.75 -5.50
C ARG A 65 13.14 -11.97 -6.04
N SER A 66 13.04 -13.11 -5.37
CA SER A 66 13.62 -14.39 -5.83
C SER A 66 13.06 -14.80 -7.18
N SER A 67 11.75 -14.63 -7.37
CA SER A 67 11.08 -14.91 -8.65
C SER A 67 11.59 -14.00 -9.77
N VAL A 68 11.64 -12.69 -9.52
CA VAL A 68 12.11 -11.69 -10.51
C VAL A 68 13.56 -11.94 -10.93
N SER A 69 14.45 -12.32 -10.00
CA SER A 69 15.85 -12.60 -10.36
C SER A 69 16.02 -13.72 -11.37
N ILE A 70 15.11 -14.71 -11.37
CA ILE A 70 15.14 -15.82 -12.33
C ILE A 70 14.59 -15.39 -13.69
N CYS A 71 13.53 -14.57 -13.71
CA CYS A 71 12.97 -14.03 -14.96
C CYS A 71 13.96 -13.11 -15.71
N SER A 72 14.80 -12.36 -15.00
CA SER A 72 15.73 -11.40 -15.62
C SER A 72 16.95 -12.04 -16.29
N GLU A 73 17.20 -13.34 -16.08
CA GLU A 73 18.29 -14.07 -16.75
C GLU A 73 18.00 -14.31 -18.25
N ILE A 74 16.74 -14.12 -18.67
CA ILE A 74 16.30 -14.31 -20.05
C ILE A 74 16.25 -12.93 -20.72
N GLY A 75 17.25 -12.63 -21.54
CA GLY A 75 17.26 -11.43 -22.40
C GLY A 75 16.00 -11.33 -23.27
N ALA A 76 15.73 -10.13 -23.79
CA ALA A 76 14.50 -9.65 -24.46
C ALA A 76 14.03 -10.42 -25.73
N ALA A 77 14.24 -11.72 -25.83
CA ALA A 77 13.78 -12.59 -26.90
C ALA A 77 12.61 -13.47 -26.43
N GLY A 78 11.42 -12.87 -26.40
CA GLY A 78 10.13 -13.46 -26.77
C GLY A 78 9.81 -14.92 -26.46
N SER A 79 9.92 -15.39 -25.21
CA SER A 79 9.40 -16.71 -24.82
C SER A 79 8.49 -16.64 -23.60
N ALA A 80 7.40 -17.42 -23.63
CA ALA A 80 6.46 -17.66 -22.52
C ALA A 80 7.13 -18.20 -21.23
N ALA A 81 8.46 -18.37 -21.23
CA ALA A 81 9.31 -18.81 -20.13
C ALA A 81 9.52 -17.76 -19.01
N ASN A 82 9.09 -16.52 -19.16
CA ASN A 82 9.24 -15.47 -18.12
C ASN A 82 7.94 -15.20 -17.35
N ARG A 83 7.29 -16.24 -16.82
CA ARG A 83 6.01 -16.10 -16.11
C ARG A 83 6.15 -16.50 -14.65
N LEU A 84 5.81 -15.57 -13.77
CA LEU A 84 5.58 -15.85 -12.36
C LEU A 84 4.17 -16.41 -12.22
N GLN A 85 4.05 -17.63 -11.69
CA GLN A 85 2.78 -18.21 -11.30
C GLN A 85 2.61 -18.13 -9.79
N ILE A 86 1.43 -17.67 -9.34
CA ILE A 86 1.09 -17.55 -7.93
C ILE A 86 -0.11 -18.46 -7.66
N LYS A 87 -0.01 -19.33 -6.65
CA LYS A 87 -1.08 -20.26 -6.28
C LYS A 87 -1.39 -20.19 -4.79
N LEU A 88 -2.66 -20.28 -4.47
CA LEU A 88 -3.10 -20.53 -3.10
C LEU A 88 -3.14 -22.04 -2.87
N VAL A 89 -2.27 -22.56 -2.01
CA VAL A 89 -2.11 -24.00 -1.78
C VAL A 89 -2.33 -24.30 -0.30
N LYS A 90 -2.98 -25.42 0.00
CA LYS A 90 -3.09 -25.96 1.36
C LYS A 90 -2.31 -27.25 1.42
N THR A 91 -1.18 -27.25 2.13
CA THR A 91 -0.30 -28.41 2.27
C THR A 91 -0.24 -28.88 3.72
N LEU A 92 0.07 -30.15 3.94
CA LEU A 92 0.39 -30.70 5.26
C LEU A 92 1.92 -30.88 5.32
N PRO A 93 2.65 -29.97 6.00
CA PRO A 93 4.11 -30.11 6.10
C PRO A 93 4.50 -31.39 6.83
N PRO A 94 5.68 -31.98 6.53
CA PRO A 94 6.22 -33.08 7.30
C PRO A 94 6.29 -32.70 8.79
N ASN A 95 5.83 -33.59 9.68
CA ASN A 95 5.74 -33.40 11.12
C ASN A 95 4.66 -32.41 11.63
N CYS A 96 3.78 -31.90 10.77
CA CYS A 96 2.59 -31.17 11.19
C CYS A 96 1.36 -32.08 11.26
N THR A 97 0.48 -31.82 12.22
CA THR A 97 -0.82 -32.50 12.35
C THR A 97 -1.96 -31.73 11.69
N GLN A 98 -1.71 -30.49 11.26
CA GLN A 98 -2.69 -29.61 10.62
C GLN A 98 -2.15 -29.05 9.32
N ALA A 99 -2.96 -29.12 8.27
CA ALA A 99 -2.64 -28.53 6.99
C ALA A 99 -2.66 -27.00 7.07
N MET A 100 -1.62 -26.37 6.54
CA MET A 100 -1.42 -24.92 6.57
C MET A 100 -1.58 -24.32 5.17
N PRO A 101 -2.17 -23.12 5.06
CA PRO A 101 -2.28 -22.42 3.79
C PRO A 101 -0.99 -21.67 3.46
N PHE A 102 -0.61 -21.71 2.18
CA PHE A 102 0.54 -21.03 1.61
C PHE A 102 0.13 -20.29 0.35
N LEU A 103 0.80 -19.16 0.11
CA LEU A 103 0.84 -18.50 -1.18
C LEU A 103 2.14 -18.90 -1.87
N THR A 104 2.04 -19.81 -2.84
CA THR A 104 3.18 -20.39 -3.55
C THR A 104 3.54 -19.54 -4.76
N PHE A 105 4.82 -19.18 -4.86
CA PHE A 105 5.41 -18.47 -6.00
C PHE A 105 6.25 -19.46 -6.81
N GLU A 106 5.86 -19.71 -8.06
CA GLU A 106 6.57 -20.60 -8.97
C GLU A 106 7.09 -19.80 -10.17
N THR A 107 8.39 -19.85 -10.40
CA THR A 107 9.04 -19.27 -11.58
C THR A 107 9.98 -20.28 -12.20
N LYS A 108 9.92 -20.45 -13.52
CA LYS A 108 10.79 -21.36 -14.28
C LYS A 108 11.62 -20.55 -15.27
N GLY A 109 12.92 -20.42 -15.00
CA GLY A 109 13.89 -19.88 -15.93
C GLY A 109 14.42 -20.93 -16.91
N TYR A 110 15.39 -20.53 -17.73
CA TYR A 110 15.97 -21.40 -18.77
C TYR A 110 16.75 -22.60 -18.22
N LYS A 111 17.47 -22.41 -17.09
CA LYS A 111 18.30 -23.44 -16.44
C LYS A 111 17.95 -23.69 -14.97
N SER A 112 17.02 -22.92 -14.42
CA SER A 112 16.73 -22.87 -13.00
C SER A 112 15.22 -22.70 -12.80
N ALA A 113 14.71 -23.18 -11.67
CA ALA A 113 13.34 -22.91 -11.25
C ALA A 113 13.36 -22.58 -9.76
N VAL A 114 12.49 -21.67 -9.36
CA VAL A 114 12.28 -21.30 -7.97
C VAL A 114 10.83 -21.56 -7.62
N ILE A 115 10.63 -22.32 -6.55
CA ILE A 115 9.33 -22.52 -5.91
C ILE A 115 9.51 -22.06 -4.47
N GLN A 116 8.71 -21.08 -4.07
CA GLN A 116 8.76 -20.54 -2.72
C GLN A 116 7.35 -20.47 -2.13
N ASP A 117 7.15 -21.22 -1.05
CA ASP A 117 5.91 -21.19 -0.27
C ASP A 117 5.98 -20.08 0.77
N VAL A 118 5.10 -19.09 0.65
CA VAL A 118 4.94 -18.03 1.65
C VAL A 118 3.80 -18.42 2.59
N PRO A 119 4.06 -18.64 3.89
CA PRO A 119 2.99 -18.94 4.84
C PRO A 119 2.04 -17.76 4.97
N ILE A 120 0.75 -18.05 4.98
CA ILE A 120 -0.32 -17.05 5.16
C ILE A 120 -1.20 -17.42 6.34
N SER A 121 -2.00 -16.47 6.81
CA SER A 121 -3.06 -16.79 7.77
C SER A 121 -4.10 -17.72 7.12
N LYS A 122 -4.96 -18.30 7.97
CA LYS A 122 -6.23 -18.85 7.46
C LYS A 122 -6.98 -17.75 6.69
N PRO A 123 -7.60 -18.07 5.55
CA PRO A 123 -8.51 -17.14 4.89
C PRO A 123 -9.55 -16.62 5.87
N LEU A 124 -9.84 -15.33 5.79
CA LEU A 124 -10.81 -14.68 6.65
C LEU A 124 -12.20 -15.32 6.48
N SER A 125 -12.93 -15.43 7.59
CA SER A 125 -14.33 -15.86 7.56
C SER A 125 -15.19 -14.84 6.81
N ARG A 126 -16.41 -15.23 6.40
CA ARG A 126 -17.37 -14.31 5.76
C ARG A 126 -17.61 -13.04 6.58
N ALA A 127 -17.76 -13.18 7.90
CA ALA A 127 -17.99 -12.03 8.79
C ALA A 127 -16.78 -11.08 8.81
N GLN A 128 -15.56 -11.61 8.94
CA GLN A 128 -14.33 -10.82 8.90
C GLN A 128 -14.09 -10.19 7.52
N GLY A 129 -14.44 -10.90 6.44
CA GLY A 129 -14.38 -10.37 5.09
C GLY A 129 -15.34 -9.18 4.88
N LEU A 130 -16.55 -9.26 5.44
CA LEU A 130 -17.52 -8.16 5.38
C LEU A 130 -17.03 -6.93 6.17
N GLU A 131 -16.44 -7.15 7.35
CA GLU A 131 -15.83 -6.07 8.14
C GLU A 131 -14.69 -5.39 7.37
N LEU A 132 -13.82 -6.18 6.74
CA LEU A 132 -12.72 -5.67 5.91
C LEU A 132 -13.24 -4.90 4.70
N GLN A 133 -14.29 -5.38 4.03
CA GLN A 133 -14.92 -4.70 2.90
C GLN A 133 -15.52 -3.36 3.35
N THR A 134 -16.24 -3.35 4.47
CA THR A 134 -16.84 -2.11 5.01
C THR A 134 -15.76 -1.07 5.32
N ALA A 135 -14.67 -1.50 5.95
CA ALA A 135 -13.55 -0.61 6.25
C ALA A 135 -12.84 -0.12 4.97
N LEU A 136 -12.79 -0.93 3.91
CA LEU A 136 -12.25 -0.55 2.61
C LEU A 136 -13.13 0.49 1.92
N ASP A 137 -14.44 0.28 1.91
CA ASP A 137 -15.40 1.21 1.31
C ASP A 137 -15.30 2.59 1.99
N MET A 138 -15.21 2.62 3.33
CA MET A 138 -15.01 3.86 4.09
C MET A 138 -13.67 4.54 3.79
N ALA A 139 -12.61 3.78 3.55
CA ALA A 139 -11.28 4.32 3.26
C ALA A 139 -11.11 4.84 1.82
N GLN A 140 -12.05 4.50 0.93
CA GLN A 140 -12.04 4.92 -0.48
C GLN A 140 -12.75 6.25 -0.73
N ASP A 141 -13.41 6.82 0.28
CA ASP A 141 -14.02 8.14 0.18
C ASP A 141 -12.97 9.22 -0.11
N ILE A 142 -13.16 9.94 -1.23
CA ILE A 142 -12.24 10.98 -1.66
C ILE A 142 -12.52 12.25 -0.85
N PRO A 143 -11.52 12.81 -0.13
CA PRO A 143 -11.72 14.05 0.60
C PRO A 143 -12.05 15.23 -0.33
N PRO A 144 -12.95 16.14 0.07
CA PRO A 144 -13.26 17.33 -0.73
C PRO A 144 -12.07 18.29 -0.84
N THR A 145 -11.10 18.18 0.09
CA THR A 145 -9.87 18.99 0.12
C THR A 145 -8.71 18.35 -0.64
N LEU A 146 -8.98 17.35 -1.49
CA LEU A 146 -7.94 16.66 -2.24
C LEU A 146 -7.26 17.62 -3.22
N VAL A 147 -5.96 17.83 -3.03
CA VAL A 147 -5.11 18.66 -3.89
C VAL A 147 -3.93 17.86 -4.45
N GLN A 148 -3.58 18.12 -5.71
CA GLN A 148 -2.41 17.50 -6.34
C GLN A 148 -1.12 18.12 -5.79
N VAL A 149 -0.14 17.29 -5.48
CA VAL A 149 1.19 17.73 -5.05
C VAL A 149 2.14 17.75 -6.25
N PRO A 150 2.69 18.93 -6.61
CA PRO A 150 3.48 19.09 -7.84
C PRO A 150 4.89 18.49 -7.75
N ASP A 151 5.53 18.46 -6.57
CA ASP A 151 6.86 17.87 -6.40
C ASP A 151 6.98 17.09 -5.06
N LEU A 152 6.82 15.78 -5.16
CA LEU A 152 6.97 14.86 -4.02
C LEU A 152 8.40 14.80 -3.47
N ASN A 153 9.42 14.98 -4.29
CA ASN A 153 10.81 14.90 -3.85
C ASN A 153 11.16 16.12 -2.98
N GLN A 154 10.72 17.30 -3.39
CA GLN A 154 10.85 18.50 -2.57
C GLN A 154 10.11 18.35 -1.24
N LEU A 155 8.87 17.84 -1.27
CA LEU A 155 8.10 17.60 -0.04
C LEU A 155 8.80 16.60 0.89
N GLN A 156 9.29 15.47 0.37
CA GLN A 156 10.04 14.48 1.15
C GLN A 156 11.29 15.11 1.79
N ASN A 157 12.09 15.84 1.00
CA ASN A 157 13.28 16.52 1.49
C ASN A 157 12.94 17.52 2.62
N PHE A 158 11.84 18.25 2.49
CA PHE A 158 11.36 19.15 3.52
C PHE A 158 10.95 18.40 4.79
N VAL A 159 10.18 17.33 4.67
CA VAL A 159 9.73 16.50 5.82
C VAL A 159 10.91 15.82 6.51
N ASP A 160 11.92 15.37 5.77
CA ASP A 160 13.12 14.77 6.36
C ASP A 160 13.98 15.79 7.11
N ARG A 161 14.06 17.03 6.62
CA ARG A 161 14.65 18.15 7.37
C ARG A 161 13.83 18.46 8.62
N MET A 162 12.50 18.54 8.50
CA MET A 162 11.60 18.74 9.64
C MET A 162 11.71 17.63 10.68
N LYS A 163 11.87 16.38 10.27
CA LYS A 163 12.10 15.26 11.20
C LYS A 163 13.36 15.45 12.03
N ARG A 164 14.41 16.05 11.46
CA ARG A 164 15.65 16.43 12.18
C ARG A 164 15.41 17.66 13.08
N VAL A 165 14.58 18.60 12.62
CA VAL A 165 14.29 19.88 13.27
C VAL A 165 13.20 19.84 14.36
N VAL A 166 12.26 18.91 14.30
CA VAL A 166 11.33 18.62 15.40
C VAL A 166 12.09 17.96 16.57
N SER A 167 13.34 17.53 16.33
CA SER A 167 14.35 17.26 17.34
C SER A 167 15.35 18.42 17.57
N GLY A 168 15.17 19.59 16.92
CA GLY A 168 15.97 20.83 17.05
C GLY A 168 15.68 21.94 16.00
N GLU A 169 14.88 22.96 16.37
CA GLU A 169 14.88 24.37 15.90
C GLU A 169 14.22 24.84 14.55
N LYS A 170 13.28 25.82 14.67
CA LYS A 170 12.29 26.33 13.67
C LYS A 170 12.84 27.12 12.46
N THR A 171 12.14 27.04 11.33
CA THR A 171 12.30 27.86 10.12
C THR A 171 11.37 29.09 10.07
N VAL A 172 11.77 30.12 9.29
CA VAL A 172 11.12 31.45 9.16
C VAL A 172 9.94 31.45 8.19
N ALA A 173 8.98 32.36 8.39
CA ALA A 173 7.66 32.39 7.77
C ALA A 173 7.37 33.62 6.89
N PRO A 174 6.23 33.67 6.18
CA PRO A 174 5.83 34.81 5.34
C PRO A 174 5.64 36.12 6.12
N PRO A 175 5.85 37.30 5.51
CA PRO A 175 5.93 38.60 6.20
C PRO A 175 4.73 38.95 7.08
N GLU A 176 3.51 38.62 6.64
CA GLU A 176 2.27 38.90 7.37
C GLU A 176 2.09 38.00 8.61
N ASP A 177 2.85 36.91 8.64
CA ASP A 177 2.72 35.80 9.58
C ASP A 177 3.99 35.59 10.42
N GLN A 178 5.05 36.36 10.15
CA GLN A 178 6.39 36.21 10.75
C GLN A 178 6.38 36.20 12.27
N ASN A 179 5.46 36.95 12.89
CA ASN A 179 5.33 37.07 14.35
C ASN A 179 4.30 36.11 14.98
N LEU A 180 3.61 35.30 14.18
CA LEU A 180 2.61 34.35 14.67
C LEU A 180 3.23 32.98 14.88
N SER A 181 2.79 32.26 15.91
CA SER A 181 3.14 30.86 16.04
C SER A 181 2.55 30.06 14.88
N ALA A 182 3.18 28.94 14.49
CA ALA A 182 2.63 28.05 13.47
C ALA A 182 1.19 27.60 13.80
N GLN A 183 0.91 27.45 15.10
CA GLN A 183 -0.42 27.10 15.62
C GLN A 183 -1.44 28.23 15.36
N THR A 184 -1.08 29.47 15.65
CA THR A 184 -1.94 30.65 15.44
C THR A 184 -2.23 30.91 13.96
N ARG A 185 -1.30 30.58 13.05
CA ARG A 185 -1.52 30.68 11.59
C ARG A 185 -2.53 29.65 11.11
N SER A 186 -2.36 28.39 11.53
CA SER A 186 -3.34 27.34 11.22
C SER A 186 -4.72 27.70 11.78
N GLU A 187 -4.82 28.16 13.02
CA GLU A 187 -6.08 28.57 13.64
C GLU A 187 -6.79 29.70 12.85
N ARG A 188 -6.04 30.67 12.32
CA ARG A 188 -6.59 31.74 11.48
C ARG A 188 -7.05 31.27 10.11
N ALA A 189 -6.31 30.37 9.46
CA ALA A 189 -6.72 29.81 8.17
C ALA A 189 -7.97 28.93 8.32
N ILE A 190 -8.08 28.19 9.43
CA ILE A 190 -9.28 27.40 9.76
C ILE A 190 -10.47 28.30 10.06
N SER A 191 -10.29 29.36 10.86
CA SER A 191 -11.39 30.25 11.24
C SER A 191 -11.94 31.07 10.07
N ARG A 192 -11.14 31.31 9.03
CA ARG A 192 -11.58 31.92 7.77
C ARG A 192 -12.29 30.93 6.84
N GLY A 193 -12.26 29.63 7.15
CA GLY A 193 -12.78 28.57 6.27
C GLY A 193 -11.86 28.26 5.09
N ASP A 194 -10.70 28.89 5.01
CA ASP A 194 -9.74 28.78 3.91
C ASP A 194 -8.89 27.49 3.99
N ALA A 195 -8.88 26.82 5.15
CA ALA A 195 -8.09 25.62 5.36
C ALA A 195 -8.77 24.62 6.31
N GLN A 196 -8.61 23.33 6.01
CA GLN A 196 -8.75 22.26 7.00
C GLN A 196 -7.35 21.91 7.52
N SER A 197 -7.24 21.49 8.77
CA SER A 197 -5.96 21.05 9.35
C SER A 197 -6.14 19.72 10.06
N VAL A 198 -5.08 18.91 10.03
CA VAL A 198 -4.99 17.67 10.78
C VAL A 198 -3.60 17.57 11.40
N GLN A 199 -3.53 17.17 12.66
CA GLN A 199 -2.25 16.90 13.31
C GLN A 199 -1.83 15.47 12.99
N VAL A 200 -0.61 15.31 12.47
CA VAL A 200 -0.06 14.00 12.13
C VAL A 200 1.29 13.79 12.79
N SER A 201 1.60 12.54 13.13
CA SER A 201 2.94 12.15 13.55
C SER A 201 3.92 12.35 12.39
N VAL A 202 4.92 13.23 12.57
CA VAL A 202 5.99 13.48 11.57
C VAL A 202 6.70 12.18 11.18
N LYS A 203 6.86 11.25 12.14
CA LYS A 203 7.44 9.92 11.89
C LYS A 203 6.57 9.08 10.96
N HIS A 204 5.25 9.11 11.13
CA HIS A 204 4.31 8.38 10.27
C HIS A 204 4.22 9.03 8.90
N PHE A 205 4.17 10.35 8.85
CA PHE A 205 4.14 11.10 7.60
C PHE A 205 5.41 10.89 6.76
N SER A 206 6.59 10.98 7.36
CA SER A 206 7.86 10.67 6.67
C SER A 206 7.87 9.24 6.11
N LYS A 207 7.27 8.26 6.82
CA LYS A 207 7.15 6.88 6.34
C LYS A 207 6.14 6.73 5.19
N SER A 208 5.04 7.47 5.16
CA SER A 208 4.06 7.38 4.06
C SER A 208 4.62 7.93 2.75
N LEU A 209 5.49 8.94 2.83
CA LEU A 209 6.15 9.51 1.66
C LEU A 209 7.21 8.59 1.02
N GLN A 210 7.72 7.57 1.74
CA GLN A 210 8.75 6.64 1.21
C GLN A 210 8.29 5.81 -0.01
N CYS A 211 7.00 5.78 -0.33
CA CYS A 211 6.49 5.18 -1.55
C CYS A 211 6.95 5.91 -2.84
N HIS A 212 7.52 7.12 -2.74
CA HIS A 212 8.11 7.85 -3.88
C HIS A 212 9.25 7.07 -4.57
N LEU A 213 9.86 6.08 -3.91
CA LEU A 213 10.83 5.18 -4.54
C LEU A 213 10.25 4.45 -5.75
N ALA A 214 8.92 4.27 -5.80
CA ALA A 214 8.20 3.73 -6.94
C ALA A 214 7.87 4.79 -8.02
N LYS A 215 8.22 6.06 -7.81
CA LYS A 215 7.98 7.21 -8.71
C LYS A 215 6.53 7.27 -9.23
N PRO A 216 5.54 7.56 -8.35
CA PRO A 216 4.16 7.74 -8.79
C PRO A 216 4.05 8.88 -9.80
N ASP A 217 3.15 8.74 -10.77
CA ASP A 217 2.89 9.75 -11.79
C ASP A 217 2.20 10.98 -11.19
N CYS A 218 1.27 10.74 -10.26
CA CYS A 218 0.57 11.79 -9.53
C CYS A 218 0.53 11.43 -8.03
N ALA A 219 0.53 12.47 -7.19
CA ALA A 219 0.14 12.34 -5.81
C ALA A 219 -0.85 13.40 -5.40
N PHE A 220 -1.78 13.01 -4.54
CA PHE A 220 -2.84 13.86 -4.04
C PHE A 220 -2.94 13.76 -2.53
N PHE A 221 -3.21 14.88 -1.89
CA PHE A 221 -3.26 15.01 -0.43
C PHE A 221 -4.59 15.65 -0.08
N GLY A 222 -5.31 15.07 0.87
CA GLY A 222 -6.60 15.58 1.30
C GLY A 222 -6.81 15.32 2.78
N ILE A 223 -7.58 16.16 3.43
CA ILE A 223 -7.96 16.01 4.83
C ILE A 223 -9.39 15.47 4.85
N ALA A 224 -9.57 14.31 5.47
CA ALA A 224 -10.88 13.69 5.57
C ALA A 224 -11.87 14.65 6.25
N PRO A 225 -13.19 14.54 5.95
CA PRO A 225 -14.22 15.29 6.64
C PRO A 225 -14.01 15.22 8.17
N GLN A 226 -14.21 16.36 8.85
CA GLN A 226 -14.02 16.51 10.30
C GLN A 226 -12.55 16.52 10.78
N GLY A 227 -11.55 16.54 9.87
CA GLY A 227 -10.14 16.67 10.25
C GLY A 227 -9.54 15.44 10.92
N ALA A 228 -10.18 14.27 10.77
CA ALA A 228 -9.82 13.05 11.49
C ALA A 228 -8.50 12.41 10.99
N CYS A 229 -8.20 12.49 9.69
CA CYS A 229 -6.98 11.93 9.12
C CYS A 229 -6.50 12.67 7.88
N LEU A 230 -5.21 12.49 7.56
CA LEU A 230 -4.61 12.89 6.28
C LEU A 230 -4.69 11.72 5.31
N THR A 231 -5.38 11.90 4.20
CA THR A 231 -5.43 10.96 3.07
C THR A 231 -4.34 11.33 2.07
N VAL A 232 -3.55 10.34 1.67
CA VAL A 232 -2.53 10.50 0.63
C VAL A 232 -2.76 9.44 -0.44
N ILE A 233 -2.98 9.88 -1.67
CA ILE A 233 -3.25 9.02 -2.83
C ILE A 233 -2.05 9.10 -3.77
N PHE A 234 -1.48 7.95 -4.11
CA PHE A 234 -0.44 7.82 -5.12
C PHE A 234 -1.02 7.09 -6.32
N GLN A 235 -0.96 7.72 -7.50
CA GLN A 235 -1.45 7.14 -8.74
C GLN A 235 -0.26 6.70 -9.60
N PHE A 236 -0.35 5.46 -10.09
CA PHE A 236 0.64 4.86 -10.98
C PHE A 236 -0.06 4.49 -12.29
N PHE A 237 0.49 4.95 -13.41
CA PHE A 237 0.08 4.57 -14.76
C PHE A 237 1.03 3.50 -15.28
N ILE A 238 0.47 2.37 -15.73
CA ILE A 238 1.25 1.35 -16.42
C ILE A 238 1.19 1.66 -17.93
N PRO A 239 2.32 1.97 -18.58
CA PRO A 239 2.33 2.21 -20.03
C PRO A 239 1.83 0.97 -20.79
N GLY A 240 0.88 1.16 -21.70
CA GLY A 240 0.36 0.09 -22.57
C GLY A 240 -0.90 -0.64 -22.08
N THR A 241 -1.49 -0.25 -20.94
CA THR A 241 -2.73 -0.86 -20.42
C THR A 241 -3.99 -0.01 -20.70
N ARG A 242 -4.17 0.49 -21.93
CA ARG A 242 -5.37 1.23 -22.37
C ARG A 242 -6.11 0.51 -23.49
#